data_AF-A0A1H8LXN8-F1
#
_entry.id   AF-A0A1H8LXN8-F1
#
_cell.length_a   1.000
_cell.length_b   1.000
_cell.length_c   1.000
_cell.angle_alpha   90.00
_cell.angle_beta   90.00
_cell.angle_gamma   90.00
#
_symmetry.space_group_name_H-M   'P 1'
#
loop_
_entity.id
_entity.type
_entity.pdbx_description
1 polymer ?
#
loop_
_entity_poly.entity_id
_entity_poly.type
_entity_poly.pdbx_seq_one_letter_code
_entity_poly.pdbx_strand_id
1 'polypeptide(L)'
;MRSKPITLLLASLMLAAAIAPAGAQQPPTQPLAGDAARASNPRLADLMEAAQLRHIKLWFAGKAANWKLAGYQTRQIKARLQEAASLYQSLAVNDVTTMAKPLDAVAAAIAAEDSKAFVKAYGELTAGCNSCHESVKLGFIVLQTPTVNPISDQNFAPAKKK
;
A
#
# COMPACT_ATOMS: atom_id res chain seq x y z
N MET A 1 74.00 -46.09 -31.03
CA MET A 1 74.58 -45.10 -30.08
C MET A 1 73.47 -44.75 -29.09
N ARG A 2 73.44 -45.20 -27.83
CA ARG A 2 74.30 -45.00 -26.64
C ARG A 2 73.49 -44.17 -25.63
N SER A 3 73.25 -44.75 -24.44
CA SER A 3 73.02 -44.13 -23.10
C SER A 3 71.82 -43.19 -22.92
N LYS A 4 71.09 -43.14 -21.79
CA LYS A 4 71.24 -43.72 -20.44
C LYS A 4 69.87 -43.65 -19.71
N PRO A 5 69.64 -44.48 -18.69
CA PRO A 5 68.42 -44.48 -17.88
C PRO A 5 68.54 -43.56 -16.66
N ILE A 6 67.44 -42.92 -16.24
CA ILE A 6 67.29 -42.42 -14.87
C ILE A 6 65.89 -42.81 -14.40
N THR A 7 65.86 -43.85 -13.57
CA THR A 7 64.73 -44.22 -12.73
C THR A 7 64.63 -43.22 -11.59
N LEU A 8 63.46 -42.64 -11.34
CA LEU A 8 63.10 -42.23 -9.98
C LEU A 8 61.57 -42.24 -9.76
N LEU A 9 61.24 -42.55 -8.52
CA LEU A 9 60.06 -43.24 -8.04
C LEU A 9 58.84 -42.33 -7.77
N LEU A 10 57.68 -43.00 -7.76
CA LEU A 10 56.49 -42.77 -6.94
C LEU A 10 55.72 -41.44 -7.08
N ALA A 11 54.45 -41.54 -7.48
CA ALA A 11 53.35 -41.80 -6.53
C ALA A 11 52.02 -41.87 -7.28
N SER A 12 51.32 -43.00 -7.16
CA SER A 12 49.97 -43.21 -7.67
C SER A 12 48.97 -42.43 -6.83
N LEU A 13 48.37 -41.38 -7.41
CA LEU A 13 47.21 -40.70 -6.84
C LEU A 13 45.97 -41.07 -7.66
N MET A 14 45.08 -41.84 -7.03
CA MET A 14 43.78 -42.26 -7.56
C MET A 14 42.92 -41.03 -7.89
N LEU A 15 42.62 -40.82 -9.18
CA LEU A 15 41.69 -39.78 -9.61
C LEU A 15 40.28 -40.37 -9.70
N ALA A 16 39.50 -40.19 -8.63
CA ALA A 16 38.08 -40.49 -8.63
C ALA A 16 37.34 -39.47 -9.51
N ALA A 17 36.69 -39.96 -10.57
CA ALA A 17 35.84 -39.15 -11.43
C ALA A 17 34.52 -38.83 -10.71
N ALA A 18 34.35 -37.58 -10.28
CA ALA A 18 33.07 -37.07 -9.80
C ALA A 18 32.28 -36.51 -11.00
N ILE A 19 31.23 -37.22 -11.40
CA ILE A 19 30.21 -36.72 -12.32
C ILE A 19 29.35 -35.72 -11.53
N ALA A 20 29.51 -34.42 -11.80
CA ALA A 20 28.61 -33.40 -11.26
C ALA A 20 27.29 -33.40 -12.05
N PRO A 21 26.12 -33.38 -11.39
CA PRO A 21 24.87 -33.17 -12.10
C PRO A 21 24.80 -31.72 -12.59
N ALA A 22 24.40 -31.55 -13.85
CA ALA A 22 24.15 -30.25 -14.44
C ALA A 22 23.00 -29.55 -13.69
N GLY A 23 23.35 -28.61 -12.82
CA GLY A 23 22.41 -27.64 -12.30
C GLY A 23 22.06 -26.66 -13.42
N ALA A 24 20.85 -26.77 -13.96
CA ALA A 24 20.29 -25.73 -14.81
C ALA A 24 20.19 -24.44 -13.98
N GLN A 25 21.18 -23.56 -14.11
CA GLN A 25 21.11 -22.21 -13.57
C GLN A 25 20.04 -21.47 -14.36
N GLN A 26 18.85 -21.33 -13.78
CA GLN A 26 17.88 -20.37 -14.28
C GLN A 26 18.55 -18.99 -14.29
N PRO A 27 18.51 -18.24 -15.41
CA PRO A 27 19.05 -16.89 -15.41
C PRO A 27 18.33 -16.09 -14.31
N PRO A 28 19.03 -15.20 -13.59
CA PRO A 28 18.40 -14.40 -12.56
C PRO A 28 17.25 -13.63 -13.22
N THR A 29 16.03 -13.95 -12.82
CA THR A 29 14.87 -13.10 -13.09
C THR A 29 15.15 -11.80 -12.37
N GLN A 30 15.74 -10.85 -13.08
CA GLN A 30 15.81 -9.45 -12.65
C GLN A 30 14.35 -9.01 -12.46
N PRO A 31 13.92 -8.67 -11.24
CA PRO A 31 12.67 -7.92 -11.10
C PRO A 31 12.82 -6.66 -11.97
N LEU A 32 11.77 -6.27 -12.68
CA LEU A 32 11.73 -4.94 -13.32
C LEU A 32 11.98 -3.88 -12.24
N ALA A 33 13.24 -3.47 -12.10
CA ALA A 33 13.73 -2.64 -10.99
C ALA A 33 13.02 -1.27 -10.93
N GLY A 34 12.38 -0.85 -12.02
CA GLY A 34 11.61 0.39 -12.10
C GLY A 34 10.24 0.34 -11.42
N ASP A 35 9.57 -0.81 -11.42
CA ASP A 35 8.21 -0.95 -10.87
C ASP A 35 8.25 -1.26 -9.38
N ALA A 36 9.19 -2.09 -8.96
CA ALA A 36 9.41 -2.40 -7.55
C ALA A 36 9.79 -1.14 -6.75
N ALA A 37 10.68 -0.28 -7.27
CA ALA A 37 11.15 0.92 -6.55
C ALA A 37 10.07 2.01 -6.37
N ARG A 38 9.08 2.11 -7.27
CA ARG A 38 7.91 2.98 -7.08
C ARG A 38 6.89 2.38 -6.11
N ALA A 39 6.73 1.06 -6.11
CA ALA A 39 5.82 0.34 -5.21
C ALA A 39 6.37 0.13 -3.78
N SER A 40 7.68 0.27 -3.57
CA SER A 40 8.35 -0.04 -2.29
C SER A 40 8.87 1.21 -1.58
N ASN A 41 7.99 2.18 -1.33
CA ASN A 41 8.25 3.18 -0.31
C ASN A 41 7.48 2.85 0.98
N PRO A 42 8.15 2.28 2.01
CA PRO A 42 7.48 1.87 3.25
C PRO A 42 6.67 3.00 3.89
N ARG A 43 7.17 4.23 3.85
CA ARG A 43 6.47 5.38 4.42
C ARG A 43 5.20 5.75 3.64
N LEU A 44 5.19 5.61 2.31
CA LEU A 44 3.98 5.82 1.52
C LEU A 44 2.93 4.75 1.85
N ALA A 45 3.37 3.50 1.92
CA ALA A 45 2.52 2.38 2.30
C ALA A 45 1.90 2.60 3.69
N ASP A 46 2.69 3.02 4.68
CA ASP A 46 2.21 3.33 6.03
C ASP A 46 1.19 4.48 6.04
N LEU A 47 1.41 5.53 5.25
CA LEU A 47 0.47 6.65 5.11
C LEU A 47 -0.85 6.20 4.49
N MET A 48 -0.81 5.35 3.47
CA MET A 48 -2.00 4.85 2.79
C MET A 48 -2.75 3.80 3.62
N GLU A 49 -2.06 2.93 4.34
CA GLU A 49 -2.68 2.01 5.31
C GLU A 49 -3.37 2.78 6.43
N ALA A 50 -2.71 3.82 6.96
CA ALA A 50 -3.32 4.72 7.93
C ALA A 50 -4.54 5.45 7.32
N ALA A 51 -4.48 5.90 6.06
CA ALA A 51 -5.62 6.51 5.38
C ALA A 51 -6.79 5.52 5.22
N GLN A 52 -6.52 4.28 4.84
CA GLN A 52 -7.52 3.21 4.72
C GLN A 52 -8.19 2.90 6.07
N LEU A 53 -7.42 2.78 7.14
CA LEU A 53 -7.98 2.59 8.48
C LEU A 53 -8.87 3.77 8.90
N ARG A 54 -8.47 5.00 8.59
CA ARG A 54 -9.26 6.21 8.86
C ARG A 54 -10.53 6.26 7.99
N HIS A 55 -10.49 5.77 6.75
CA HIS A 55 -11.63 5.62 5.86
C HIS A 55 -12.66 4.61 6.39
N ILE A 56 -12.21 3.51 7.02
CA ILE A 56 -13.09 2.58 7.74
C ILE A 56 -13.76 3.27 8.93
N LYS A 57 -12.97 3.96 9.76
CA LYS A 57 -13.47 4.68 10.94
C LYS A 57 -14.48 5.77 10.57
N LEU A 58 -14.25 6.46 9.45
CA LEU A 58 -15.14 7.48 8.93
C LEU A 58 -16.52 6.90 8.62
N TRP A 59 -16.59 5.75 7.94
CA TRP A 59 -17.86 5.07 7.63
C TRP A 59 -18.66 4.79 8.89
N PHE A 60 -18.07 4.08 9.85
CA PHE A 60 -18.78 3.69 11.07
C PHE A 60 -19.14 4.89 11.95
N ALA A 61 -18.31 5.92 11.98
CA ALA A 61 -18.65 7.17 12.67
C ALA A 61 -19.85 7.88 12.04
N GLY A 62 -19.89 8.01 10.71
CA GLY A 62 -21.00 8.65 10.01
C GLY A 62 -22.28 7.81 10.08
N LYS A 63 -22.19 6.48 9.97
CA LYS A 63 -23.35 5.58 10.15
C LYS A 63 -23.95 5.64 11.55
N ALA A 64 -23.13 5.90 12.56
CA ALA A 64 -23.57 6.10 13.94
C ALA A 64 -23.98 7.56 14.26
N ALA A 65 -24.01 8.46 13.26
CA ALA A 65 -24.25 9.90 13.44
C ALA A 65 -23.29 10.56 14.46
N ASN A 66 -22.07 10.02 14.60
CA ASN A 66 -21.03 10.62 15.41
C ASN A 66 -20.24 11.63 14.58
N TRP A 67 -20.87 12.77 14.30
CA TRP A 67 -20.37 13.80 13.40
C TRP A 67 -19.02 14.39 13.84
N LYS A 68 -18.78 14.48 15.15
CA LYS A 68 -17.48 14.91 15.68
C LYS A 68 -16.37 13.93 15.31
N LEU A 69 -16.61 12.63 15.47
CA LEU A 69 -15.66 11.59 15.09
C LEU A 69 -15.50 11.54 13.56
N ALA A 70 -16.60 11.57 12.80
CA ALA A 70 -16.57 11.59 11.34
C ALA A 70 -15.74 12.77 10.80
N GLY A 71 -15.97 13.97 11.33
CA GLY A 71 -15.21 15.17 10.96
C GLY A 71 -13.73 15.04 11.32
N TYR A 72 -13.40 14.45 12.48
CA TYR A 72 -12.01 14.16 12.84
C TYR A 72 -11.37 13.18 11.85
N GLN A 73 -12.02 12.06 11.52
CA GLN A 73 -11.48 11.07 10.57
C GLN A 73 -11.27 11.67 9.19
N THR A 74 -12.20 12.50 8.71
CA THR A 74 -12.09 13.22 7.43
C THR A 74 -10.84 14.09 7.37
N ARG A 75 -10.57 14.89 8.43
CA ARG A 75 -9.34 15.69 8.52
C ARG A 75 -8.09 14.82 8.59
N GLN A 76 -8.15 13.70 9.29
CA GLN A 76 -7.01 12.77 9.36
C GLN A 76 -6.68 12.21 7.96
N ILE A 77 -7.69 11.75 7.20
CA ILE A 77 -7.50 11.28 5.81
C ILE A 77 -6.85 12.38 4.95
N LYS A 78 -7.42 13.60 4.96
CA LYS A 78 -6.89 14.75 4.21
C LYS A 78 -5.40 15.00 4.51
N ALA A 79 -5.02 14.99 5.78
CA ALA A 79 -3.63 15.22 6.18
C ALA A 79 -2.66 14.16 5.61
N ARG A 80 -3.04 12.87 5.56
CA ARG A 80 -2.15 11.81 5.02
C ARG A 80 -2.02 11.90 3.52
N LEU A 81 -3.11 12.23 2.82
CA LEU A 81 -3.06 12.46 1.38
C LEU A 81 -2.18 13.67 1.04
N GLN A 82 -2.27 14.75 1.81
CA GLN A 82 -1.38 15.91 1.65
C GLN A 82 0.08 15.59 1.97
N GLU A 83 0.33 14.79 3.01
CA GLU A 83 1.69 14.33 3.34
C GLU A 83 2.25 13.41 2.24
N ALA A 84 1.46 12.49 1.70
CA ALA A 84 1.89 11.68 0.56
C ALA A 84 2.23 12.57 -0.65
N ALA A 85 1.40 13.55 -0.97
CA ALA A 85 1.65 14.50 -2.07
C ALA A 85 2.99 15.25 -1.92
N SER A 86 3.33 15.66 -0.69
CA SER A 86 4.53 16.45 -0.44
C SER A 86 5.81 15.62 -0.50
N LEU A 87 5.73 14.33 -0.22
CA LEU A 87 6.87 13.42 -0.17
C LEU A 87 7.16 12.74 -1.50
N TYR A 88 6.14 12.56 -2.36
CA TYR A 88 6.26 11.75 -3.57
C TYR A 88 5.89 12.54 -4.82
N GLN A 89 6.90 13.11 -5.48
CA GLN A 89 6.74 13.86 -6.75
C GLN A 89 6.19 13.01 -7.91
N SER A 90 6.22 11.67 -7.78
CA SER A 90 5.59 10.75 -8.74
C SER A 90 4.08 10.68 -8.62
N LEU A 91 3.49 11.17 -7.53
CA LEU A 91 2.07 11.44 -7.44
C LEU A 91 1.87 12.78 -8.13
N ALA A 92 1.13 12.82 -9.25
CA ALA A 92 0.90 14.12 -9.87
C ALA A 92 0.18 15.00 -8.84
N VAL A 93 0.50 16.30 -8.78
CA VAL A 93 -0.24 17.25 -7.93
C VAL A 93 -1.76 17.19 -8.24
N ASN A 94 -2.08 16.81 -9.48
CA ASN A 94 -3.43 16.53 -9.95
C ASN A 94 -4.09 15.32 -9.26
N ASP A 95 -3.34 14.29 -8.86
CA ASP A 95 -3.87 13.05 -8.25
C ASP A 95 -4.23 13.20 -6.77
N VAL A 96 -3.70 14.22 -6.09
CA VAL A 96 -4.08 14.57 -4.71
C VAL A 96 -5.13 15.68 -4.69
N THR A 97 -5.11 16.60 -5.65
CA THR A 97 -6.16 17.61 -5.81
C THR A 97 -7.49 17.01 -6.27
N THR A 98 -7.49 15.89 -7.00
CA THR A 98 -8.71 15.12 -7.30
C THR A 98 -9.44 14.63 -6.04
N MET A 99 -8.74 14.45 -4.91
CA MET A 99 -9.34 14.04 -3.64
C MET A 99 -9.90 15.20 -2.81
N ALA A 100 -9.58 16.45 -3.16
CA ALA A 100 -10.07 17.62 -2.43
C ALA A 100 -11.61 17.70 -2.49
N LYS A 101 -12.19 17.55 -3.67
CA LYS A 101 -13.64 17.67 -3.87
C LYS A 101 -14.44 16.58 -3.13
N PRO A 102 -14.09 15.28 -3.22
CA PRO A 102 -14.76 14.25 -2.40
C PRO A 102 -14.64 14.49 -0.89
N LEU A 103 -13.47 14.92 -0.41
CA LEU A 103 -13.28 15.24 1.01
C LEU A 103 -14.12 16.44 1.47
N ASP A 104 -14.22 17.47 0.64
CA ASP A 104 -15.04 18.65 0.92
C ASP A 104 -16.54 18.31 0.91
N ALA A 105 -16.98 17.42 0.00
CA ALA A 105 -18.35 16.91 -0.01
C ALA A 105 -18.69 16.12 1.26
N VAL A 106 -17.76 15.26 1.73
CA VAL A 106 -17.91 14.55 3.01
C VAL A 106 -17.98 15.54 4.17
N ALA A 107 -17.08 16.54 4.20
CA ALA A 107 -17.07 17.56 5.24
C ALA A 107 -18.37 18.38 5.27
N ALA A 108 -18.91 18.74 4.10
CA ALA A 108 -20.18 19.45 3.98
C ALA A 108 -21.35 18.60 4.50
N ALA A 109 -21.41 17.31 4.13
CA ALA A 109 -22.44 16.40 4.62
C ALA A 109 -22.37 16.21 6.15
N ILE A 110 -21.15 16.11 6.71
CA ILE A 110 -20.94 16.03 8.16
C ILE A 110 -21.37 17.32 8.86
N ALA A 111 -21.04 18.49 8.30
CA ALA A 111 -21.43 19.79 8.87
C ALA A 111 -22.95 19.99 8.84
N ALA A 112 -23.63 19.46 7.82
CA ALA A 112 -25.08 19.46 7.71
C ALA A 112 -25.76 18.34 8.51
N GLU A 113 -25.00 17.43 9.13
CA GLU A 113 -25.51 16.21 9.77
C GLU A 113 -26.42 15.36 8.87
N ASP A 114 -26.23 15.45 7.55
CA ASP A 114 -27.05 14.79 6.55
C ASP A 114 -26.50 13.39 6.26
N SER A 115 -27.16 12.38 6.83
CA SER A 115 -26.79 10.98 6.67
C SER A 115 -26.88 10.49 5.23
N LYS A 116 -27.82 10.99 4.42
CA LYS A 116 -27.99 10.57 3.03
C LYS A 116 -26.89 11.19 2.17
N ALA A 117 -26.63 12.48 2.35
CA ALA A 117 -25.53 13.16 1.69
C ALA A 117 -24.18 12.55 2.09
N PHE A 118 -24.02 12.16 3.36
CA PHE A 118 -22.81 11.50 3.86
C PHE A 118 -22.55 10.18 3.15
N VAL A 119 -23.54 9.30 3.03
CA VAL A 119 -23.38 8.01 2.35
C VAL A 119 -22.98 8.20 0.89
N LYS A 120 -23.60 9.16 0.20
CA LYS A 120 -23.23 9.50 -1.19
C LYS A 120 -21.79 10.02 -1.29
N ALA A 121 -21.44 10.99 -0.46
CA ALA A 121 -20.10 11.60 -0.45
C ALA A 121 -19.01 10.60 -0.05
N TYR A 122 -19.31 9.67 0.87
CA TYR A 122 -18.41 8.58 1.23
C TYR A 122 -18.12 7.67 0.03
N GLY A 123 -19.16 7.29 -0.73
CA GLY A 123 -18.98 6.51 -1.96
C GLY A 123 -18.13 7.23 -3.00
N GLU A 124 -18.31 8.53 -3.16
CA GLU A 124 -17.47 9.36 -4.04
C GLU A 124 -16.01 9.43 -3.55
N LEU A 125 -15.80 9.51 -2.24
CA LEU A 125 -14.46 9.43 -1.64
C LEU A 125 -13.81 8.07 -1.92
N THR A 126 -14.54 6.96 -1.74
CA THR A 126 -14.04 5.61 -2.05
C THR A 126 -13.66 5.49 -3.54
N ALA A 127 -14.52 5.96 -4.44
CA ALA A 127 -14.25 5.96 -5.89
C ALA A 127 -13.02 6.81 -6.22
N GLY A 128 -12.86 7.95 -5.55
CA GLY A 128 -11.68 8.78 -5.64
C GLY A 128 -10.39 8.05 -5.23
N CYS A 129 -10.40 7.38 -4.08
CA CYS A 129 -9.25 6.58 -3.63
C CYS A 129 -8.84 5.54 -4.70
N ASN A 130 -9.82 4.82 -5.26
CA ASN A 130 -9.57 3.80 -6.29
C ASN A 130 -9.03 4.42 -7.58
N SER A 131 -9.56 5.55 -8.04
CA SER A 131 -9.06 6.25 -9.23
C SER A 131 -7.60 6.70 -9.07
N CYS A 132 -7.23 7.19 -7.88
CA CYS A 132 -5.84 7.53 -7.56
C CYS A 132 -4.96 6.27 -7.63
N HIS A 133 -5.38 5.16 -7.02
CA HIS A 133 -4.64 3.90 -7.06
C HIS A 133 -4.43 3.37 -8.50
N GLU A 134 -5.45 3.45 -9.35
CA GLU A 134 -5.34 3.09 -10.78
C GLU A 134 -4.32 3.96 -11.52
N SER A 135 -4.36 5.28 -11.30
CA SER A 135 -3.47 6.24 -11.98
C SER A 135 -1.98 5.98 -11.71
N VAL A 136 -1.66 5.53 -10.48
CA VAL A 136 -0.30 5.22 -10.04
C VAL A 136 0.08 3.75 -10.22
N LYS A 137 -0.69 2.99 -11.02
CA LYS A 137 -0.47 1.57 -11.33
C LYS A 137 -0.56 0.64 -10.11
N LEU A 138 -1.30 1.05 -9.10
CA LEU A 138 -1.66 0.27 -7.90
C LEU A 138 -3.13 -0.14 -7.89
N GLY A 139 -3.78 -0.23 -9.06
CA GLY A 139 -5.21 -0.54 -9.20
C GLY A 139 -5.64 -1.92 -8.68
N PHE A 140 -4.70 -2.78 -8.28
CA PHE A 140 -4.99 -4.01 -7.54
C PHE A 140 -5.36 -3.76 -6.07
N ILE A 141 -5.11 -2.55 -5.54
CA ILE A 141 -5.55 -2.12 -4.20
C ILE A 141 -6.91 -1.42 -4.35
N VAL A 142 -7.99 -2.19 -4.23
CA VAL A 142 -9.36 -1.71 -4.42
C VAL A 142 -10.06 -1.55 -3.07
N LEU A 143 -10.45 -0.33 -2.75
CA LEU A 143 -11.28 -0.03 -1.59
C LEU A 143 -12.76 -0.25 -1.91
N GLN A 144 -13.49 -0.69 -0.89
CA GLN A 144 -14.94 -0.78 -0.89
C GLN A 144 -15.52 -0.16 0.37
N THR A 145 -16.84 0.06 0.39
CA THR A 145 -17.53 0.41 1.63
C THR A 145 -17.45 -0.77 2.61
N PRO A 146 -16.98 -0.59 3.86
CA PRO A 146 -16.89 -1.67 4.82
C PRO A 146 -18.26 -2.25 5.16
N THR A 147 -18.39 -3.57 5.04
CA THR A 147 -19.62 -4.31 5.38
C THR A 147 -19.65 -4.78 6.84
N VAL A 148 -18.46 -4.97 7.43
CA VAL A 148 -18.26 -5.36 8.83
C VAL A 148 -17.26 -4.40 9.49
N ASN A 149 -17.42 -4.14 10.79
CA ASN A 149 -16.49 -3.29 11.54
C ASN A 149 -15.33 -4.14 12.10
N PRO A 150 -14.10 -4.03 11.56
CA PRO A 150 -12.95 -4.75 12.11
C PRO A 150 -12.38 -4.08 13.37
N ILE A 151 -12.85 -2.87 13.73
CA ILE A 151 -12.34 -2.09 14.87
C ILE A 151 -13.22 -2.36 16.07
N SER A 152 -12.91 -3.44 16.79
CA SER A 152 -13.70 -3.97 17.89
C SER A 152 -13.45 -3.27 19.23
N ASP A 153 -12.36 -2.53 19.37
CA ASP A 153 -11.94 -1.85 20.61
C ASP A 153 -12.43 -0.38 20.69
N GLN A 154 -13.23 0.07 19.73
CA GLN A 154 -13.74 1.44 19.67
C GLN A 154 -15.27 1.49 19.59
N ASN A 155 -15.88 2.29 20.46
CA ASN A 155 -17.27 2.69 20.34
C ASN A 155 -17.43 3.87 19.36
N PHE A 156 -18.26 3.69 18.34
CA PHE A 156 -18.54 4.72 17.32
C PHE A 156 -19.75 5.58 17.63
N ALA A 157 -20.59 5.22 18.62
CA ALA A 157 -21.72 6.03 19.01
C ALA A 157 -21.28 7.43 19.51
N PRO A 158 -22.11 8.47 19.34
CA PRO A 158 -21.84 9.78 19.93
C PRO A 158 -21.65 9.66 21.45
N ALA A 159 -20.72 10.44 22.00
CA ALA A 159 -20.59 10.52 23.45
C ALA A 159 -21.90 11.03 24.05
N LYS A 160 -22.39 10.37 25.10
CA LYS A 160 -23.51 10.90 25.89
C LYS A 160 -23.07 12.25 26.46
N LYS A 161 -23.88 13.29 26.26
CA LYS A 161 -23.67 14.56 26.97
C LYS A 161 -23.76 14.26 28.46
N LYS A 162 -22.71 14.58 29.22
CA LYS A 162 -22.73 14.55 30.68
C LYS A 162 -23.38 15.85 31.18
#